data_AF-A0A3D5Q984-F1
#
_entry.id   AF-A0A3D5Q984-F1
#
_cell.length_a   1.000
_cell.length_b   1.000
_cell.length_c   1.000
_cell.angle_alpha   90.00
_cell.angle_beta   90.00
_cell.angle_gamma   90.00
#
_symmetry.space_group_name_H-M   'P 1'
#
loop_
_entity.id
_entity.type
_entity.pdbx_description
1 polymer ?
#
loop_
_entity_poly.entity_id
_entity_poly.type
_entity_poly.pdbx_seq_one_letter_code
_entity_poly.pdbx_strand_id
1 'polypeptide(L)'
;MLEHYFIRPQTVDHVRNAWLGEPIEQYVTWLHENNYAARNIHSRVPLLVQFGVYAQSHGATSWDQLPDYVDNFVADWVQNHSQWCRNAADRRCVENAARNPIAHLDQ
;
A
#
# COMPACT_ATOMS: atom_id res chain seq x y z
N MET A 1 14.26 -7.34 -5.38
CA MET A 1 12.98 -8.08 -5.27
C MET A 1 11.89 -7.50 -6.18
N LEU A 2 11.68 -6.18 -6.15
CA LEU A 2 10.68 -5.49 -6.97
C LEU A 2 10.84 -5.71 -8.49
N GLU A 3 12.06 -5.90 -8.96
CA GLU A 3 12.42 -6.16 -10.37
C GLU A 3 11.77 -7.44 -10.94
N HIS A 4 11.36 -8.38 -10.09
CA HIS A 4 10.62 -9.58 -10.53
C HIS A 4 9.18 -9.25 -10.97
N TYR A 5 8.64 -8.12 -10.51
CA TYR A 5 7.25 -7.73 -10.72
C TYR A 5 7.11 -6.48 -11.58
N PHE A 6 8.10 -5.59 -11.57
CA PHE A 6 8.07 -4.33 -12.31
C PHE A 6 9.15 -4.33 -13.39
N ILE A 7 8.72 -4.37 -14.65
CA ILE A 7 9.60 -4.40 -15.83
C ILE A 7 10.35 -3.07 -16.00
N ARG A 8 9.73 -1.95 -15.61
CA ARG A 8 10.30 -0.62 -15.79
C ARG A 8 11.23 -0.30 -14.62
N PRO A 9 12.53 -0.08 -14.85
CA PRO A 9 13.48 0.24 -13.78
C PRO A 9 13.08 1.52 -13.05
N GLN A 10 12.58 2.53 -13.77
CA GLN A 10 12.07 3.78 -13.20
C GLN A 10 10.97 3.56 -12.14
N THR A 11 10.12 2.53 -12.29
CA THR A 11 9.10 2.21 -11.30
C THR A 11 9.72 1.62 -10.05
N VAL A 12 10.72 0.74 -10.21
CA VAL A 12 11.47 0.18 -9.08
C VAL A 12 12.22 1.28 -8.33
N ASP A 13 12.91 2.16 -9.05
CA ASP A 13 13.59 3.31 -8.48
C ASP A 13 12.63 4.22 -7.72
N HIS A 14 11.44 4.50 -8.29
CA HIS A 14 10.45 5.32 -7.61
C HIS A 14 9.99 4.71 -6.28
N VAL A 15 9.74 3.38 -6.25
CA VAL A 15 9.36 2.69 -5.02
C VAL A 15 10.50 2.72 -4.00
N ARG A 16 11.74 2.46 -4.42
CA ARG A 16 12.90 2.48 -3.53
C ARG A 16 13.19 3.87 -2.94
N ASN A 17 12.92 4.93 -3.70
CA ASN A 17 13.06 6.31 -3.23
C ASN A 17 11.83 6.83 -2.47
N ALA A 18 10.74 6.05 -2.39
CA ALA A 18 9.59 6.41 -1.56
C ALA A 18 9.97 6.35 -0.08
N TRP A 19 9.26 7.12 0.74
CA TRP A 19 9.51 7.17 2.18
C TRP A 19 9.35 5.82 2.90
N LEU A 20 8.51 4.95 2.37
CA LEU A 20 8.31 3.57 2.82
C LEU A 20 9.02 2.56 1.90
N GLY A 21 10.02 2.97 1.11
CA GLY A 21 10.60 2.12 0.06
C GLY A 21 11.21 0.82 0.57
N GLU A 22 11.96 0.89 1.68
CA GLU A 22 12.57 -0.28 2.33
C GLU A 22 11.51 -1.24 2.92
N PRO A 23 10.56 -0.80 3.77
CA PRO A 23 9.50 -1.67 4.27
C PRO A 23 8.58 -2.22 3.16
N ILE A 24 8.38 -1.47 2.07
CA ILE A 24 7.65 -1.97 0.89
C ILE A 24 8.42 -3.11 0.21
N GLU A 25 9.74 -3.01 0.05
CA GLU A 25 10.54 -4.08 -0.58
C GLU A 25 10.59 -5.35 0.30
N GLN A 26 10.68 -5.19 1.63
CA GLN A 26 10.54 -6.31 2.58
C GLN A 26 9.16 -6.98 2.45
N TYR A 27 8.10 -6.19 2.39
CA TYR A 27 6.75 -6.70 2.23
C TYR A 27 6.55 -7.47 0.91
N VAL A 28 7.12 -6.98 -0.19
CA VAL A 28 7.07 -7.68 -1.48
C VAL A 28 7.82 -9.02 -1.42
N THR A 29 8.93 -9.06 -0.69
CA THR A 29 9.68 -10.30 -0.45
C THR A 29 8.81 -11.31 0.29
N TRP A 30 8.17 -10.89 1.39
CA TRP A 30 7.26 -11.75 2.13
C TRP A 30 6.08 -12.25 1.27
N LEU A 31 5.48 -11.38 0.45
CA LEU A 31 4.40 -11.78 -0.47
C LEU A 31 4.88 -12.84 -1.48
N HIS A 32 6.10 -12.70 -1.98
CA HIS A 32 6.70 -13.66 -2.90
C HIS A 32 6.94 -15.02 -2.24
N GLU A 33 7.56 -15.02 -1.06
CA GLU A 33 7.82 -16.25 -0.30
C GLU A 33 6.53 -16.99 0.07
N ASN A 34 5.46 -16.24 0.34
CA ASN A 34 4.14 -16.80 0.64
C ASN A 34 3.28 -17.09 -0.61
N ASN A 35 3.90 -17.11 -1.81
CA ASN A 35 3.26 -17.47 -3.08
C ASN A 35 2.02 -16.63 -3.43
N TYR A 36 1.99 -15.36 -3.03
CA TYR A 36 0.93 -14.46 -3.46
C TYR A 36 1.03 -14.19 -4.96
N ALA A 37 -0.13 -14.16 -5.62
CA ALA A 37 -0.20 -13.84 -7.04
C ALA A 37 0.36 -12.43 -7.34
N ALA A 38 1.09 -12.29 -8.44
CA ALA A 38 1.69 -11.02 -8.88
C ALA A 38 0.71 -9.84 -8.92
N ARG A 39 -0.57 -10.11 -9.25
CA ARG A 39 -1.64 -9.11 -9.22
C ARG A 39 -1.77 -8.41 -7.86
N ASN A 40 -1.55 -9.12 -6.75
CA ASN A 40 -1.62 -8.54 -5.41
C ASN A 40 -0.49 -7.54 -5.20
N ILE A 41 0.70 -7.84 -5.72
CA ILE A 41 1.88 -6.98 -5.58
C ILE A 41 1.69 -5.72 -6.42
N HIS A 42 1.20 -5.87 -7.65
CA HIS A 42 0.89 -4.74 -8.54
C HIS A 42 -0.18 -3.81 -7.97
N SER A 43 -1.15 -4.31 -7.20
CA SER A 43 -2.15 -3.48 -6.54
C SER A 43 -1.70 -2.90 -5.20
N ARG A 44 -0.96 -3.67 -4.39
CA ARG A 44 -0.58 -3.27 -3.02
C ARG A 44 0.62 -2.33 -2.97
N VAL A 45 1.60 -2.48 -3.86
CA VAL A 45 2.80 -1.61 -3.85
C VAL A 45 2.44 -0.15 -4.12
N PRO A 46 1.68 0.21 -5.18
CA PRO A 46 1.29 1.60 -5.40
C PRO A 46 0.45 2.17 -4.25
N LEU A 47 -0.40 1.36 -3.65
CA LEU A 47 -1.21 1.74 -2.48
C LEU A 47 -0.33 2.13 -1.29
N LEU A 48 0.68 1.31 -0.98
CA LEU A 48 1.63 1.59 0.11
C LEU A 48 2.48 2.84 -0.16
N VAL A 49 2.90 3.05 -1.41
CA VAL A 49 3.60 4.29 -1.81
C VAL A 49 2.70 5.50 -1.59
N GLN A 50 1.43 5.43 -2.03
CA GLN A 50 0.47 6.52 -1.85
C GLN A 50 0.15 6.79 -0.39
N PHE A 51 0.06 5.75 0.44
CA PHE A 51 -0.10 5.88 1.88
C PHE A 51 1.08 6.62 2.53
N GLY A 52 2.32 6.29 2.15
CA GLY A 52 3.51 6.99 2.64
C GLY A 52 3.54 8.47 2.24
N VAL A 53 3.09 8.80 1.03
CA VAL A 53 2.94 10.20 0.58
C VAL A 53 1.83 10.92 1.36
N TYR A 54 0.70 10.26 1.59
CA TYR A 54 -0.41 10.78 2.37
C TYR A 54 0.03 11.10 3.80
N ALA A 55 0.62 10.13 4.50
CA ALA A 55 1.08 10.32 5.87
C ALA A 55 2.08 11.48 5.99
N GLN A 56 3.10 11.57 5.12
CA GLN A 56 4.02 12.73 5.11
C GLN A 56 3.32 14.06 4.85
N SER A 57 2.38 14.09 3.91
CA SER A 57 1.62 15.32 3.59
C SER A 57 0.74 15.76 4.75
N HIS A 58 0.33 14.83 5.59
CA HIS A 58 -0.43 15.06 6.83
C HIS A 58 0.47 15.24 8.07
N GLY A 59 1.79 15.36 7.89
CA GLY A 59 2.73 15.71 8.95
C GLY A 59 3.41 14.54 9.66
N ALA A 60 3.28 13.30 9.13
CA ALA A 60 4.03 12.17 9.66
C ALA A 60 5.53 12.38 9.43
N THR A 61 6.30 12.26 10.51
CA THR A 61 7.76 12.42 10.51
C THR A 61 8.48 11.10 10.76
N SER A 62 7.77 10.10 11.31
CA SER A 62 8.31 8.79 11.68
C SER A 62 7.32 7.68 11.31
N TRP A 63 7.84 6.46 11.09
CA TRP A 63 7.02 5.30 10.74
C TRP A 63 6.10 4.84 11.89
N ASP A 64 6.48 5.11 13.13
CA ASP A 64 5.66 4.86 14.33
C ASP A 64 4.32 5.63 14.33
N GLN A 65 4.24 6.72 13.55
CA GLN A 65 3.03 7.52 13.43
C GLN A 65 2.08 6.99 12.34
N LEU A 66 2.52 6.07 11.48
CA LEU A 66 1.71 5.53 10.38
C LEU A 66 0.35 4.98 10.84
N PRO A 67 0.24 4.26 11.97
CA PRO A 67 -1.04 3.74 12.46
C PRO A 67 -2.12 4.82 12.62
N ASP A 68 -1.75 6.04 13.03
CA ASP A 68 -2.68 7.16 13.24
C ASP A 68 -3.32 7.67 11.92
N TYR A 69 -2.62 7.47 10.79
CA TYR A 69 -3.07 7.90 9.47
C TYR A 69 -3.85 6.82 8.73
N VAL A 70 -3.90 5.58 9.23
CA VAL A 70 -4.52 4.44 8.52
C VAL A 70 -6.01 4.64 8.31
N ASP A 71 -6.77 4.94 9.36
CA ASP A 71 -8.23 5.06 9.25
C ASP A 71 -8.63 6.26 8.36
N ASN A 72 -7.90 7.38 8.45
CA ASN A 72 -8.12 8.55 7.61
C ASN A 72 -7.78 8.26 6.13
N PHE A 73 -6.67 7.60 5.86
CA PHE A 73 -6.28 7.19 4.51
C PHE A 73 -7.28 6.19 3.91
N VAL A 74 -7.70 5.19 4.68
CA VAL A 74 -8.66 4.18 4.22
C VAL A 74 -10.01 4.82 3.90
N ALA A 75 -10.47 5.78 4.71
CA ALA A 75 -11.70 6.52 4.44
C ALA A 75 -11.59 7.35 3.14
N ASP A 76 -10.46 8.01 2.89
CA ASP A 76 -10.20 8.73 1.64
C ASP A 76 -10.10 7.77 0.43
N TRP A 77 -9.39 6.65 0.61
CA TRP A 77 -9.22 5.63 -0.40
C TRP A 77 -10.55 5.04 -0.86
N VAL A 78 -11.42 4.68 0.08
CA VAL A 78 -12.76 4.16 -0.20
C VAL A 78 -13.57 5.21 -0.96
N GLN A 79 -13.57 6.49 -0.53
CA GLN A 79 -14.30 7.54 -1.23
C GLN A 79 -13.86 7.69 -2.70
N ASN A 80 -12.54 7.61 -2.96
CA ASN A 80 -11.99 7.78 -4.30
C ASN A 80 -12.13 6.51 -5.18
N HIS A 81 -12.06 5.30 -4.59
CA HIS A 81 -11.98 4.03 -5.32
C HIS A 81 -13.24 3.17 -5.25
N SER A 82 -14.26 3.56 -4.47
CA SER A 82 -15.53 2.83 -4.35
C SER A 82 -16.65 3.40 -5.22
N GLN A 83 -16.34 4.26 -6.20
CA GLN A 83 -17.36 4.88 -7.07
C GLN A 83 -18.17 3.85 -7.87
N TRP A 84 -17.56 2.70 -8.16
CA TRP A 84 -18.21 1.57 -8.85
C TRP A 84 -18.93 0.60 -7.89
N CYS A 85 -18.74 0.73 -6.57
CA CYS A 85 -19.26 -0.21 -5.58
C CYS A 85 -20.77 -0.11 -5.47
N ARG A 86 -21.46 -1.24 -5.69
CA ARG A 86 -22.93 -1.29 -5.74
C ARG A 86 -23.57 -1.67 -4.42
N ASN A 87 -22.78 -2.23 -3.49
CA ASN A 87 -23.26 -2.70 -2.20
C ASN A 87 -22.18 -2.53 -1.11
N ALA A 88 -22.54 -2.82 0.14
CA ALA A 88 -21.65 -2.71 1.30
C ALA A 88 -20.49 -3.72 1.26
N ALA A 89 -20.65 -4.88 0.62
CA ALA A 89 -19.60 -5.88 0.51
C ALA A 89 -18.47 -5.43 -0.45
N ASP A 90 -18.82 -4.78 -1.57
CA ASP A 90 -17.84 -4.17 -2.47
C ASP A 90 -17.00 -3.10 -1.75
N ARG A 91 -17.65 -2.23 -0.96
CA ARG A 91 -16.95 -1.20 -0.16
C ARG A 91 -16.01 -1.83 0.86
N ARG A 92 -16.47 -2.87 1.56
CA ARG A 92 -15.65 -3.58 2.55
C ARG A 92 -14.47 -4.31 1.92
N CYS A 93 -14.59 -4.77 0.68
CA CYS A 93 -13.48 -5.33 -0.08
C CYS A 93 -12.41 -4.27 -0.36
N VAL A 94 -12.82 -3.06 -0.78
CA VAL A 94 -11.91 -1.92 -1.02
C VAL A 94 -11.23 -1.47 0.27
N GLU A 95 -11.98 -1.37 1.36
CA GLU A 95 -11.46 -1.05 2.71
C GLU A 95 -10.39 -2.05 3.15
N ASN A 96 -10.70 -3.34 3.13
CA ASN A 96 -9.77 -4.40 3.51
C ASN A 96 -8.54 -4.45 2.59
N ALA A 97 -8.71 -4.17 1.30
CA ALA A 97 -7.59 -4.12 0.35
C ALA A 97 -6.61 -2.99 0.69
N ALA A 98 -7.08 -1.88 1.25
CA ALA A 98 -6.24 -0.78 1.72
C ALA A 98 -5.64 -1.02 3.11
N ARG A 99 -6.44 -1.55 4.06
CA ARG A 99 -6.02 -1.71 5.46
C ARG A 99 -5.04 -2.85 5.67
N ASN A 100 -5.29 -4.00 5.04
CA ASN A 100 -4.49 -5.21 5.24
C ASN A 100 -2.99 -5.07 4.92
N PRO A 101 -2.56 -4.42 3.82
CA PRO A 101 -1.14 -4.24 3.56
C PRO A 101 -0.48 -3.29 4.57
N ILE A 102 -1.19 -2.26 5.03
CA ILE A 102 -0.63 -1.29 6.00
C ILE A 102 -0.46 -1.94 7.37
N ALA A 103 -1.45 -2.70 7.83
CA ALA A 103 -1.37 -3.44 9.10
C ALA A 103 -0.22 -4.46 9.14
N HIS A 104 0.24 -4.93 7.98
CA HIS A 104 1.37 -5.85 7.89
C HIS A 104 2.74 -5.15 7.92
N LEU A 105 2.79 -3.83 7.67
CA LEU A 105 4.02 -3.04 7.79
C LEU A 105 4.36 -2.69 9.25
N ASP A 106 3.40 -2.85 10.16
CA ASP A 106 3.50 -2.56 11.60
C ASP A 106 4.02 -3.76 12.42
N GLN A 107 4.19 -4.94 11.80
CA GLN A 107 4.65 -6.18 12.46
C GLN A 107 6.16 -6.39 12.33
#